data_AF-A0A151HJK7-F1
#
_entry.id   AF-A0A151HJK7-F1
#
_cell.length_a   1.000
_cell.length_b   1.000
_cell.length_c   1.000
_cell.angle_alpha   90.00
_cell.angle_beta   90.00
_cell.angle_gamma   90.00
#
_symmetry.space_group_name_H-M   'P 1'
#
loop_
_entity.id
_entity.type
_entity.pdbx_description
1 polymer ?
#
loop_
_entity_poly.entity_id
_entity_poly.type
_entity_poly.pdbx_seq_one_letter_code
_entity_poly.pdbx_strand_id
1 'polypeptide(L)'
;MPFNPLLGETFQGHWPDGTRVFLEQTAIDPPSTAFLVRSAKSRFSFWGNFAFRAQLKGNYGVLRQEGETAVRFRHDETEIRFSQPTAKVSGLLWGPRVFEWGGNMDFRDEKNSLYCRLQFGVSKPTHSSSHVPSDFFYGEIKDTATGASRSVVTGSWIDQVNFDGKRYWDACSCPAPAPLEACTDSEALPTDSRFRQDILCLREGLIEEAQDWKLELDAVQRRDR
;
A
#
# COMPACT_ATOMS: atom_id res chain seq x y z
N MET A 1 9.20 0.47 -14.93
CA MET A 1 9.24 1.20 -13.63
C MET A 1 8.06 2.15 -13.63
N PRO A 2 7.32 2.31 -12.52
CA PRO A 2 6.23 3.30 -12.48
C PRO A 2 6.80 4.70 -12.74
N PHE A 3 6.04 5.54 -13.45
CA PHE A 3 6.36 6.95 -13.63
C PHE A 3 6.16 7.70 -12.32
N ASN A 4 6.93 8.77 -12.11
CA ASN A 4 6.63 9.71 -11.03
C ASN A 4 5.41 10.55 -11.46
N PRO A 5 4.30 10.56 -10.71
CA PRO A 5 3.15 11.36 -11.09
C PRO A 5 3.45 12.87 -11.03
N LEU A 6 2.82 13.65 -11.91
CA LEU A 6 2.85 15.10 -11.89
C LEU A 6 1.96 15.62 -10.76
N LEU A 7 2.19 16.83 -10.27
CA LEU A 7 1.33 17.43 -9.24
C LEU A 7 -0.08 17.62 -9.79
N GLY A 8 -1.10 17.19 -9.04
CA GLY A 8 -2.50 17.21 -9.47
C GLY A 8 -2.85 16.13 -10.50
N GLU A 9 -1.92 15.23 -10.85
CA GLU A 9 -2.23 14.05 -11.66
C GLU A 9 -3.19 13.15 -10.91
N THR A 10 -4.19 12.62 -11.61
CA THR A 10 -5.27 11.82 -11.03
C THR A 10 -5.35 10.44 -11.65
N PHE A 11 -5.98 9.50 -10.95
CA PHE A 11 -6.44 8.25 -11.54
C PHE A 11 -7.75 7.84 -10.88
N GLN A 12 -8.68 7.30 -11.68
CA GLN A 12 -9.93 6.77 -11.19
C GLN A 12 -10.16 5.36 -11.73
N GLY A 13 -10.62 4.47 -10.86
CA GLY A 13 -10.90 3.10 -11.25
C GLY A 13 -11.93 2.43 -10.35
N HIS A 14 -12.27 1.19 -10.69
CA HIS A 14 -13.25 0.39 -9.96
C HIS A 14 -12.95 -1.10 -10.05
N TRP A 15 -13.45 -1.85 -9.08
CA TRP A 15 -13.49 -3.31 -9.10
C TRP A 15 -14.88 -3.80 -9.56
N PRO A 16 -14.99 -5.05 -10.05
CA PRO A 16 -16.25 -5.62 -10.53
C PRO A 16 -17.39 -5.63 -9.50
N ASP A 17 -17.08 -5.58 -8.21
CA ASP A 17 -18.09 -5.52 -7.15
C ASP A 17 -18.73 -4.13 -7.00
N GLY A 18 -18.23 -3.12 -7.72
CA GLY A 18 -18.67 -1.72 -7.69
C GLY A 18 -17.89 -0.83 -6.71
N THR A 19 -16.85 -1.36 -6.07
CA THR A 19 -15.90 -0.58 -5.26
C THR A 19 -15.11 0.35 -6.17
N ARG A 20 -14.99 1.63 -5.79
CA ARG A 20 -14.29 2.66 -6.58
C ARG A 20 -13.05 3.15 -5.85
N VAL A 21 -12.01 3.49 -6.60
CA VAL A 21 -10.79 4.13 -6.11
C VAL A 21 -10.56 5.44 -6.85
N PHE A 22 -10.10 6.43 -6.10
CA PHE A 22 -9.70 7.75 -6.57
C PHE A 22 -8.29 8.01 -6.05
N LEU A 23 -7.39 8.44 -6.92
CA LEU A 23 -6.03 8.85 -6.57
C LEU A 23 -5.74 10.24 -7.11
N GLU A 24 -4.94 10.99 -6.36
CA GLU A 24 -4.41 12.30 -6.77
C GLU A 24 -2.99 12.46 -6.22
N GLN A 25 -2.06 12.92 -7.06
CA GLN A 25 -0.74 13.32 -6.62
C GLN A 25 -0.81 14.68 -5.93
N THR A 26 -0.74 14.69 -4.61
CA THR A 26 -0.93 15.89 -3.78
C THR A 26 0.38 16.60 -3.43
N ALA A 27 1.51 15.92 -3.56
CA ALA A 27 2.83 16.52 -3.36
C ALA A 27 3.90 15.84 -4.22
N ILE A 28 5.00 16.55 -4.48
CA ILE A 28 6.09 16.11 -5.38
C ILE A 28 7.47 16.24 -4.74
N ASP A 29 7.55 16.92 -3.60
CA ASP A 29 8.77 17.04 -2.79
C ASP A 29 8.40 17.24 -1.30
N PRO A 30 8.31 16.16 -0.50
CA PRO A 30 8.42 14.75 -0.91
C PRO A 30 7.18 14.31 -1.74
N PRO A 31 7.33 13.34 -2.66
CA PRO A 31 6.19 12.79 -3.39
C PRO A 31 5.14 12.16 -2.48
N SER A 32 3.87 12.49 -2.70
CA SER A 32 2.73 11.93 -1.99
C SER A 32 1.53 11.79 -2.93
N THR A 33 0.95 10.60 -2.98
CA THR A 33 -0.32 10.33 -3.68
C THR A 33 -1.42 10.09 -2.63
N ALA A 34 -2.42 10.96 -2.56
CA ALA A 34 -3.62 10.68 -1.77
C ALA A 34 -4.49 9.64 -2.47
N PHE A 35 -5.10 8.74 -1.71
CA PHE A 35 -6.08 7.78 -2.25
C PHE A 35 -7.34 7.71 -1.40
N LEU A 36 -8.45 7.43 -2.06
CA LEU A 36 -9.74 7.15 -1.46
C LEU A 36 -10.40 5.98 -2.17
N VAL A 37 -10.70 4.93 -1.42
CA VAL A 37 -11.49 3.79 -1.85
C VAL A 37 -12.84 3.84 -1.17
N ARG A 38 -13.91 3.68 -1.95
CA ARG A 38 -15.28 3.58 -1.47
C ARG A 38 -15.87 2.27 -1.94
N SER A 39 -16.23 1.41 -1.00
CA SER A 39 -16.84 0.12 -1.36
C SER A 39 -18.18 0.31 -2.04
N ALA A 40 -18.59 -0.69 -2.82
CA ALA A 40 -19.97 -0.78 -3.27
C ALA A 40 -20.94 -0.70 -2.08
N LYS A 41 -22.06 0.02 -2.27
CA LYS A 41 -23.09 0.27 -1.24
C LYS A 41 -22.55 0.96 0.04
N SER A 42 -21.33 1.52 -0.01
CA SER A 42 -20.66 2.19 1.10
C SER A 42 -20.55 1.33 2.38
N ARG A 43 -20.28 0.02 2.25
CA ARG A 43 -20.00 -0.87 3.39
C ARG A 43 -18.74 -0.46 4.15
N PHE A 44 -17.72 -0.01 3.43
CA PHE A 44 -16.51 0.56 4.01
C PHE A 44 -15.93 1.69 3.14
N SER A 45 -15.12 2.54 3.76
CA SER A 45 -14.24 3.49 3.07
C SER A 45 -12.81 3.28 3.55
N PHE A 46 -11.84 3.43 2.65
CA PHE A 46 -10.43 3.19 2.93
C PHE A 46 -9.60 4.30 2.28
N TRP A 47 -8.80 5.03 3.04
CA TRP A 47 -8.10 6.22 2.55
C TRP A 47 -6.77 6.44 3.26
N GLY A 48 -5.91 7.21 2.63
CA GLY A 48 -4.59 7.53 3.16
C GLY A 48 -3.72 8.20 2.10
N ASN A 49 -2.41 8.16 2.34
CA ASN A 49 -1.42 8.66 1.40
C ASN A 49 -0.36 7.59 1.13
N PHE A 50 0.02 7.46 -0.13
CA PHE A 50 1.23 6.80 -0.58
C PHE A 50 2.36 7.83 -0.64
N ALA A 51 3.03 8.03 0.48
CA ALA A 51 4.26 8.81 0.57
C ALA A 51 5.39 7.86 0.96
N PHE A 52 6.41 7.68 0.12
CA PHE A 52 7.47 6.71 0.38
C PHE A 52 8.83 7.38 0.59
N ARG A 53 9.54 6.98 1.64
CA ARG A 53 10.97 7.27 1.81
C ARG A 53 11.79 6.01 1.52
N ALA A 54 12.68 6.13 0.54
CA ALA A 54 13.65 5.10 0.22
C ALA A 54 15.01 5.39 0.88
N GLN A 55 15.64 4.36 1.43
CA GLN A 55 17.02 4.38 1.91
C GLN A 55 17.80 3.28 1.19
N LEU A 56 18.75 3.66 0.34
CA LEU A 56 19.66 2.73 -0.34
C LEU A 56 20.88 2.46 0.54
N LYS A 57 21.24 1.19 0.68
CA LYS A 57 22.36 0.71 1.52
C LYS A 57 23.13 -0.37 0.77
N GLY A 58 23.96 0.06 -0.19
CA GLY A 58 24.77 -0.84 -1.01
C GLY A 58 23.90 -1.81 -1.81
N ASN A 59 23.91 -3.09 -1.45
CA ASN A 59 23.20 -4.14 -2.19
C ASN A 59 21.70 -4.29 -1.80
N TYR A 60 21.16 -3.44 -0.93
CA TYR A 60 19.74 -3.45 -0.60
C TYR A 60 19.16 -2.05 -0.42
N GLY A 61 17.85 -1.92 -0.58
CA GLY A 61 17.07 -0.73 -0.32
C GLY A 61 15.96 -1.00 0.70
N VAL A 62 15.63 0.00 1.51
CA VAL A 62 14.50 -0.05 2.44
C VAL A 62 13.52 1.06 2.05
N LEU A 63 12.28 0.68 1.78
CA LEU A 63 11.16 1.58 1.53
C LEU A 63 10.29 1.64 2.80
N ARG A 64 9.97 2.87 3.22
CA ARG A 64 9.00 3.12 4.29
C ARG A 64 7.87 3.97 3.74
N GLN A 65 6.63 3.56 3.96
CA GLN A 65 5.50 4.45 3.72
C GLN A 65 5.34 5.37 4.94
N GLU A 66 5.15 6.65 4.67
CA GLU A 66 4.86 7.68 5.66
C GLU A 66 3.36 7.93 5.75
N GLY A 67 2.94 8.38 6.94
CA GLY A 67 1.54 8.63 7.24
C GLY A 67 0.79 7.38 7.66
N GLU A 68 -0.51 7.57 7.88
CA GLU A 68 -1.43 6.52 8.26
C GLU A 68 -2.46 6.28 7.17
N THR A 69 -2.89 5.03 7.12
CA THR A 69 -4.05 4.60 6.37
C THR A 69 -5.20 4.40 7.34
N ALA A 70 -6.42 4.74 6.93
CA ALA A 70 -7.63 4.52 7.70
C ALA A 70 -8.61 3.68 6.91
N VAL A 71 -9.28 2.74 7.59
CA VAL A 71 -10.47 2.06 7.11
C VAL A 71 -11.61 2.33 8.07
N ARG A 72 -12.75 2.75 7.54
CA ARG A 72 -13.99 2.92 8.32
C ARG A 72 -15.06 1.97 7.81
N PHE A 73 -15.65 1.20 8.72
CA PHE A 73 -16.77 0.31 8.46
C PHE A 73 -18.08 1.05 8.77
N ARG A 74 -19.02 1.05 7.82
CA ARG A 74 -20.28 1.81 7.96
C ARG A 74 -21.26 1.17 8.95
N HIS A 75 -21.21 -0.15 9.11
CA HIS A 75 -22.19 -0.87 9.93
C HIS A 75 -22.20 -0.38 11.38
N ASP A 76 -21.02 -0.11 11.93
CA ASP A 76 -20.84 0.27 13.32
C ASP A 76 -20.01 1.55 13.46
N GLU A 77 -19.67 2.25 12.38
CA GLU A 77 -18.79 3.43 12.38
C GLU A 77 -17.42 3.18 13.05
N THR A 78 -16.96 1.92 13.10
CA THR A 78 -15.61 1.60 13.58
C THR A 78 -14.59 2.09 12.57
N GLU A 79 -13.56 2.80 13.05
CA GLU A 79 -12.45 3.30 12.26
C GLU A 79 -11.14 2.70 12.78
N ILE A 80 -10.44 1.99 11.91
CA ILE A 80 -9.13 1.41 12.20
C ILE A 80 -8.08 2.20 11.45
N ARG A 81 -7.10 2.74 12.17
CA ARG A 81 -5.94 3.46 11.63
C ARG A 81 -4.70 2.61 11.74
N PHE A 82 -3.89 2.59 10.68
CA PHE A 82 -2.67 1.81 10.68
C PHE A 82 -1.55 2.39 9.82
N SER A 83 -0.32 2.15 10.24
CA SER A 83 0.89 2.36 9.42
C SER A 83 1.11 1.17 8.48
N GLN A 84 1.97 1.30 7.48
CA GLN A 84 2.41 0.17 6.65
C GLN A 84 3.76 -0.34 7.14
N PRO A 85 4.11 -1.61 6.88
CA PRO A 85 5.38 -2.14 7.30
C PRO A 85 6.50 -1.62 6.39
N THR A 86 7.75 -1.80 6.82
CA THR A 86 8.88 -1.48 5.94
C THR A 86 9.03 -2.56 4.87
N ALA A 87 9.24 -2.16 3.62
CA ALA A 87 9.66 -3.08 2.55
C ALA A 87 11.18 -3.05 2.44
N LYS A 88 11.82 -4.22 2.37
CA LYS A 88 13.23 -4.37 2.07
C LYS A 88 13.38 -5.09 0.74
N VAL A 89 14.15 -4.49 -0.17
CA VAL A 89 14.53 -5.12 -1.45
C VAL A 89 16.03 -5.35 -1.44
N SER A 90 16.43 -6.62 -1.36
CA SER A 90 17.83 -7.05 -1.42
C SER A 90 18.22 -7.46 -2.84
N GLY A 91 19.52 -7.57 -3.13
CA GLY A 91 20.02 -7.99 -4.45
C GLY A 91 19.84 -6.91 -5.51
N LEU A 92 20.02 -5.65 -5.14
CA LEU A 92 19.93 -4.53 -6.08
C LEU A 92 21.10 -4.47 -7.05
N LEU A 93 22.29 -4.88 -6.61
CA LEU A 93 23.53 -4.84 -7.39
C LEU A 93 24.00 -6.25 -7.78
N TRP A 94 23.91 -7.22 -6.86
CA TRP A 94 24.31 -8.61 -7.09
C TRP A 94 23.52 -9.61 -6.25
N GLY A 95 23.45 -10.86 -6.72
CA GLY A 95 22.66 -11.91 -6.11
C GLY A 95 21.16 -11.85 -6.47
N PRO A 96 20.34 -12.77 -5.96
CA PRO A 96 18.91 -12.79 -6.26
C PRO A 96 18.22 -11.56 -5.67
N ARG A 97 17.27 -11.00 -6.42
CA ARG A 97 16.42 -9.92 -5.92
C ARG A 97 15.36 -10.52 -5.01
N VAL A 98 15.34 -10.09 -3.75
CA VAL A 98 14.42 -10.60 -2.72
C VAL A 98 13.65 -9.44 -2.11
N PHE A 99 12.33 -9.58 -2.05
CA PHE A 99 11.44 -8.64 -1.37
C PHE A 99 11.00 -9.23 -0.04
N GLU A 100 11.12 -8.44 1.03
CA GLU A 100 10.73 -8.84 2.37
C GLU A 100 9.97 -7.70 3.06
N TRP A 101 8.85 -8.02 3.70
CA TRP A 101 8.28 -7.12 4.70
C TRP A 101 9.07 -7.22 6.01
N GLY A 102 9.23 -6.09 6.68
CA GLY A 102 9.96 -5.99 7.94
C GLY A 102 9.42 -4.89 8.84
N GLY A 103 9.97 -4.81 10.04
CA GLY A 103 9.51 -3.85 11.05
C GLY A 103 8.13 -4.21 11.57
N ASN A 104 7.36 -3.19 11.92
CA ASN A 104 6.07 -3.34 12.59
C ASN A 104 4.96 -2.64 11.80
N MET A 105 3.75 -3.17 11.94
CA MET A 105 2.51 -2.53 11.52
C MET A 105 1.63 -2.32 12.75
N ASP A 106 1.31 -1.06 13.05
CA ASP A 106 0.55 -0.69 14.23
C ASP A 106 -0.89 -0.37 13.83
N PHE A 107 -1.85 -1.12 14.34
CA PHE A 107 -3.29 -0.89 14.14
C PHE A 107 -3.91 -0.30 15.41
N ARG A 108 -4.78 0.68 15.23
CA ARG A 108 -5.49 1.39 16.30
C ARG A 108 -6.97 1.49 15.99
N ASP A 109 -7.79 1.06 16.94
CA ASP A 109 -9.23 1.29 16.97
C ASP A 109 -9.56 1.98 18.30
N GLU A 110 -9.60 3.30 18.26
CA GLU A 110 -9.80 4.13 19.45
C GLU A 110 -11.20 3.94 20.03
N LYS A 111 -12.20 3.74 19.16
CA LYS A 111 -13.60 3.56 19.56
C LYS A 111 -13.77 2.35 20.45
N ASN A 112 -13.16 1.23 20.09
CA ASN A 112 -13.28 -0.03 20.83
C ASN A 112 -12.12 -0.25 21.81
N SER A 113 -11.23 0.73 21.99
CA SER A 113 -10.03 0.61 22.83
C SER A 113 -9.17 -0.60 22.45
N LEU A 114 -8.96 -0.82 21.15
CA LEU A 114 -8.14 -1.94 20.66
C LEU A 114 -6.86 -1.44 19.97
N TYR A 115 -5.78 -2.16 20.20
CA TYR A 115 -4.48 -1.93 19.56
C TYR A 115 -3.84 -3.26 19.17
N CYS A 116 -3.23 -3.33 18.00
CA CYS A 116 -2.43 -4.48 17.59
C CYS A 116 -1.12 -4.02 16.97
N ARG A 117 -0.01 -4.61 17.42
CA ARG A 117 1.29 -4.50 16.74
C ARG A 117 1.60 -5.81 16.05
N LEU A 118 1.58 -5.79 14.72
CA LEU A 118 2.05 -6.89 13.89
C LEU A 118 3.56 -6.74 13.67
N GLN A 119 4.34 -7.76 14.00
CA GLN A 119 5.80 -7.79 13.85
C GLN A 119 6.18 -8.79 12.76
N PHE A 120 6.92 -8.35 11.75
CA PHE A 120 7.35 -9.19 10.63
C PHE A 120 8.71 -9.85 10.90
N GLY A 121 8.90 -11.06 10.37
CA GLY A 121 10.08 -11.91 10.62
C GLY A 121 10.09 -12.55 12.01
N VAL A 122 8.94 -12.69 12.65
CA VAL A 122 8.79 -13.17 14.04
C VAL A 122 7.64 -14.17 14.14
N SER A 123 7.82 -15.26 14.89
CA SER A 123 6.77 -16.26 15.14
C SER A 123 6.22 -16.25 16.58
N LYS A 124 6.94 -15.61 17.53
CA LYS A 124 6.58 -15.50 18.95
C LYS A 124 7.12 -14.19 19.56
N PRO A 125 6.48 -13.63 20.60
CA PRO A 125 6.81 -12.29 21.12
C PRO A 125 8.21 -12.14 21.72
N THR A 126 8.88 -13.25 22.08
CA THR A 126 10.17 -13.24 22.79
C THR A 126 11.33 -13.89 22.03
N HIS A 127 11.15 -14.35 20.79
CA HIS A 127 12.23 -15.00 20.05
C HIS A 127 12.21 -14.66 18.55
N SER A 128 13.18 -13.86 18.10
CA SER A 128 13.71 -13.96 16.75
C SER A 128 14.66 -15.16 16.72
N SER A 129 14.14 -16.37 16.55
CA SER A 129 15.04 -17.49 16.29
C SER A 129 15.62 -17.33 14.88
N SER A 130 16.87 -17.71 14.68
CA SER A 130 17.54 -17.69 13.36
C SER A 130 16.87 -18.59 12.31
N HIS A 131 15.82 -19.31 12.67
CA HIS A 131 15.08 -20.25 11.83
C HIS A 131 13.63 -19.84 11.55
N VAL A 132 13.19 -18.66 12.00
CA VAL A 132 11.86 -18.15 11.59
C VAL A 132 11.95 -17.67 10.15
N PRO A 133 11.13 -18.20 9.23
CA PRO A 133 11.07 -17.70 7.86
C PRO A 133 10.72 -16.21 7.82
N SER A 134 11.33 -15.44 6.92
CA SER A 134 11.15 -13.97 6.88
C SER A 134 9.75 -13.55 6.43
N ASP A 135 8.97 -14.50 5.89
CA ASP A 135 7.58 -14.30 5.53
C ASP A 135 6.61 -14.38 6.71
N PHE A 136 7.06 -14.78 7.91
CA PHE A 136 6.20 -14.94 9.07
C PHE A 136 5.95 -13.63 9.80
N PHE A 137 4.82 -13.55 10.49
CA PHE A 137 4.50 -12.45 11.38
C PHE A 137 3.78 -12.92 12.65
N TYR A 138 3.87 -12.08 13.68
CA TYR A 138 3.20 -12.27 14.98
C TYR A 138 2.63 -10.95 15.47
N GLY A 139 1.41 -10.97 16.00
CA GLY A 139 0.77 -9.82 16.64
C GLY A 139 -0.21 -10.25 17.72
N GLU A 140 -0.58 -9.29 18.56
CA GLU A 140 -1.54 -9.49 19.64
C GLU A 140 -2.48 -8.29 19.67
N ILE A 141 -3.77 -8.54 19.51
CA ILE A 141 -4.82 -7.53 19.70
C ILE A 141 -5.03 -7.38 21.20
N LYS A 142 -4.79 -6.18 21.71
CA LYS A 142 -4.92 -5.83 23.12
C LYS A 142 -5.99 -4.80 23.31
N ASP A 143 -6.71 -4.95 24.40
CA ASP A 143 -7.54 -3.92 24.98
C ASP A 143 -6.64 -2.89 25.66
N THR A 144 -6.65 -1.64 25.18
CA THR A 144 -5.76 -0.59 25.68
C THR A 144 -6.17 -0.05 27.04
N ALA A 145 -7.43 -0.22 27.45
CA ALA A 145 -7.92 0.21 28.74
C ALA A 145 -7.51 -0.76 29.87
N THR A 146 -7.51 -2.05 29.58
CA THR A 146 -7.23 -3.11 30.56
C THR A 146 -5.85 -3.75 30.41
N GLY A 147 -5.22 -3.58 29.25
CA GLY A 147 -4.00 -4.30 28.87
C GLY A 147 -4.23 -5.77 28.51
N ALA A 148 -5.48 -6.25 28.56
CA ALA A 148 -5.81 -7.64 28.32
C ALA A 148 -5.63 -8.02 26.85
N SER A 149 -5.05 -9.19 26.61
CA SER A 149 -5.03 -9.82 25.29
C SER A 149 -6.42 -10.26 24.89
N ARG A 150 -6.85 -9.89 23.68
CA ARG A 150 -8.15 -10.26 23.10
C ARG A 150 -8.02 -11.34 22.04
N SER A 151 -6.93 -11.33 21.28
CA SER A 151 -6.67 -12.31 20.23
C SER A 151 -5.20 -12.28 19.83
N VAL A 152 -4.68 -13.42 19.39
CA VAL A 152 -3.33 -13.56 18.86
C VAL A 152 -3.40 -13.76 17.35
N VAL A 153 -2.67 -12.92 16.61
CA VAL A 153 -2.58 -12.97 15.14
C VAL A 153 -1.24 -13.58 14.75
N THR A 154 -1.26 -14.62 13.92
CA THR A 154 -0.04 -15.27 13.41
C THR A 154 -0.21 -15.65 11.95
N GLY A 155 0.90 -15.88 11.25
CA GLY A 155 0.81 -16.38 9.89
C GLY A 155 2.06 -16.11 9.07
N SER A 156 1.90 -16.29 7.77
CA SER A 156 2.85 -15.90 6.74
C SER A 156 2.14 -15.02 5.73
N TRP A 157 2.76 -13.89 5.37
CA TRP A 157 2.14 -12.92 4.44
C TRP A 157 2.09 -13.39 2.99
N ILE A 158 2.64 -14.58 2.70
CA ILE A 158 2.50 -15.26 1.40
C ILE A 158 1.64 -16.53 1.46
N ASP A 159 1.24 -16.99 2.64
CA ASP A 159 0.56 -18.28 2.80
C ASP A 159 -0.78 -18.15 3.52
N GLN A 160 -0.81 -17.69 4.76
CA GLN A 160 -2.05 -17.69 5.55
C GLN A 160 -2.01 -16.70 6.72
N VAL A 161 -3.19 -16.25 7.15
CA VAL A 161 -3.39 -15.44 8.36
C VAL A 161 -4.32 -16.19 9.31
N ASN A 162 -3.90 -16.31 10.56
CA ASN A 162 -4.62 -17.00 11.63
C ASN A 162 -4.89 -16.05 12.80
N PHE A 163 -6.06 -16.22 13.43
CA PHE A 163 -6.41 -15.60 14.71
C PHE A 163 -6.74 -16.72 15.69
N ASP A 164 -6.05 -16.75 16.84
CA ASP A 164 -6.25 -17.75 17.90
C ASP A 164 -6.17 -19.20 17.39
N GLY A 165 -5.25 -19.44 16.44
CA GLY A 165 -5.05 -20.74 15.80
C GLY A 165 -6.10 -21.12 14.74
N LYS A 166 -7.13 -20.30 14.53
CA LYS A 166 -8.11 -20.46 13.45
C LYS A 166 -7.65 -19.68 12.22
N ARG A 167 -7.70 -20.33 11.04
CA ARG A 167 -7.39 -19.72 9.75
C ARG A 167 -8.50 -18.77 9.28
N TYR A 168 -8.13 -17.54 8.91
CA TYR A 168 -9.03 -16.49 8.40
C TYR A 168 -8.72 -16.08 6.95
N TRP A 169 -7.46 -16.19 6.53
CA TRP A 169 -7.04 -15.95 5.16
C TRP A 169 -6.02 -16.98 4.71
N ASP A 170 -6.02 -17.30 3.43
CA ASP A 170 -5.22 -18.36 2.82
C ASP A 170 -4.97 -18.02 1.35
N ALA A 171 -3.70 -17.92 0.97
CA ALA A 171 -3.26 -17.46 -0.34
C ALA A 171 -3.68 -18.41 -1.47
N CYS A 172 -3.77 -19.72 -1.18
CA CYS A 172 -4.06 -20.75 -2.17
C CYS A 172 -5.56 -20.90 -2.47
N SER A 173 -6.41 -20.65 -1.47
CA SER A 173 -7.87 -20.75 -1.59
C SER A 173 -8.55 -19.41 -1.85
N CYS A 174 -7.87 -18.29 -1.62
CA CYS A 174 -8.35 -17.00 -2.08
C CYS A 174 -8.28 -16.93 -3.61
N PRO A 175 -9.38 -16.52 -4.28
CA PRO A 175 -9.32 -16.25 -5.71
C PRO A 175 -8.29 -15.16 -5.98
N ALA A 176 -7.70 -15.17 -7.18
CA ALA A 176 -6.83 -14.10 -7.62
C ALA A 176 -7.50 -12.73 -7.37
N PRO A 177 -6.73 -11.70 -6.95
CA PRO A 177 -7.29 -10.37 -6.76
C PRO A 177 -8.08 -9.94 -7.99
N ALA A 178 -9.31 -9.45 -7.78
CA ALA A 178 -10.12 -8.93 -8.87
C ALA A 178 -9.37 -7.79 -9.57
N PRO A 179 -9.43 -7.72 -10.91
CA PRO A 179 -8.72 -6.67 -11.64
C PRO A 179 -9.29 -5.30 -11.27
N LEU A 180 -8.40 -4.32 -11.20
CA LEU A 180 -8.77 -2.91 -11.13
C LEU A 180 -8.98 -2.41 -12.56
N GLU A 181 -10.18 -1.95 -12.88
CA GLU A 181 -10.54 -1.39 -14.18
C GLU A 181 -10.55 0.14 -14.10
N ALA A 182 -9.96 0.82 -15.07
CA ALA A 182 -10.03 2.27 -15.15
C ALA A 182 -11.48 2.73 -15.39
N CYS A 183 -11.84 3.96 -14.97
CA CYS A 183 -13.12 4.53 -15.37
C CYS A 183 -13.16 4.79 -16.89
N THR A 184 -14.35 5.04 -17.44
CA THR A 184 -14.46 5.38 -18.87
C THR A 184 -13.75 6.69 -19.19
N ASP A 185 -13.30 6.88 -20.43
CA ASP A 185 -12.63 8.13 -20.84
C ASP A 185 -13.55 9.35 -20.69
N SER A 186 -14.87 9.17 -20.77
CA SER A 186 -15.85 10.22 -20.53
C SER A 186 -15.99 10.62 -19.05
N GLU A 187 -15.65 9.74 -18.12
CA GLU A 187 -15.65 10.00 -16.67
C GLU A 187 -14.29 10.48 -16.15
N ALA A 188 -13.23 10.20 -16.91
CA ALA A 188 -11.87 10.56 -16.57
C ALA A 188 -11.70 12.08 -16.50
N LEU A 189 -10.89 12.54 -15.54
CA LEU A 189 -10.51 13.95 -15.48
C LEU A 189 -9.46 14.25 -16.57
N PRO A 190 -9.34 15.50 -17.04
CA PRO A 190 -8.27 15.88 -17.97
C PRO A 190 -6.86 15.57 -17.44
N THR A 191 -6.71 15.51 -16.11
CA THR A 191 -5.47 15.18 -15.39
C THR A 191 -5.30 13.68 -15.15
N ASP A 192 -6.13 12.81 -15.74
CA ASP A 192 -6.01 11.36 -15.60
C ASP A 192 -4.67 10.88 -16.19
N SER A 193 -3.94 10.05 -15.44
CA SER A 193 -2.61 9.54 -15.81
C SER A 193 -2.60 8.80 -17.15
N ARG A 194 -3.73 8.23 -17.58
CA ARG A 194 -3.87 7.57 -18.89
C ARG A 194 -3.74 8.52 -20.07
N PHE A 195 -3.95 9.81 -19.86
CA PHE A 195 -3.84 10.84 -20.91
C PHE A 195 -2.46 11.48 -20.97
N ARG A 196 -1.51 11.01 -20.13
CA ARG A 196 -0.13 11.48 -20.18
C ARG A 196 0.58 11.05 -21.45
N GLN A 197 1.08 12.03 -22.20
CA GLN A 197 1.65 11.80 -23.51
C GLN A 197 2.94 10.98 -23.48
N ASP A 198 3.80 11.14 -22.45
CA ASP A 198 4.99 10.32 -22.27
C ASP A 198 4.64 8.84 -22.04
N ILE A 199 3.58 8.57 -21.29
CA ILE A 199 3.05 7.22 -21.05
C ILE A 199 2.45 6.64 -22.34
N LEU A 200 1.70 7.44 -23.10
CA LEU A 200 1.11 7.02 -24.38
C LEU A 200 2.20 6.68 -25.41
N CYS A 201 3.18 7.55 -25.63
CA CYS A 201 4.32 7.28 -26.53
C CYS A 201 5.10 6.03 -26.11
N LEU A 202 5.35 5.85 -24.80
CA LEU A 202 6.05 4.66 -24.31
C LEU A 202 5.25 3.38 -24.58
N ARG A 203 3.92 3.41 -24.43
CA ARG A 203 3.05 2.26 -24.70
C ARG A 203 3.10 1.83 -26.16
N GLU A 204 3.23 2.78 -27.08
CA GLU A 204 3.37 2.51 -28.52
C GLU A 204 4.82 2.18 -28.93
N GLY A 205 5.76 2.13 -27.98
CA GLY A 205 7.18 1.84 -28.25
C GLY A 205 7.98 3.00 -28.82
N LEU A 206 7.42 4.22 -28.83
CA LEU A 206 8.07 5.45 -29.29
C LEU A 206 8.97 6.01 -28.19
N ILE A 207 10.12 5.36 -27.97
CA ILE A 207 10.99 5.62 -26.80
C ILE A 207 11.56 7.05 -26.79
N GLU A 208 12.01 7.55 -27.95
CA GLU A 208 12.60 8.89 -28.05
C GLU A 208 11.54 9.97 -27.78
N GLU A 209 10.37 9.87 -28.41
CA GLU A 209 9.25 10.78 -28.18
C GLU A 209 8.76 10.75 -26.73
N ALA A 210 8.67 9.55 -26.12
CA ALA A 210 8.31 9.43 -24.71
C ALA A 210 9.29 10.16 -23.79
N GLN A 211 10.58 10.11 -24.13
CA GLN A 211 11.61 10.81 -23.37
C GLN A 211 11.52 12.34 -23.55
N ASP A 212 11.23 12.82 -24.75
CA ASP A 212 11.04 14.25 -25.03
C ASP A 212 9.82 14.80 -24.27
N TRP A 213 8.68 14.10 -24.34
CA TRP A 213 7.47 14.46 -23.59
C TRP A 213 7.72 14.49 -22.09
N LYS A 214 8.47 13.52 -21.56
CA LYS A 214 8.83 13.50 -20.14
C LYS A 214 9.63 14.75 -19.74
N LEU A 215 10.62 15.14 -20.54
CA LEU A 215 11.43 16.33 -20.28
C LEU A 215 10.58 17.62 -20.33
N GLU A 216 9.64 17.69 -21.28
CA GLU A 216 8.72 18.82 -21.40
C GLU A 216 7.77 18.93 -20.19
N LEU A 217 7.15 17.83 -19.79
CA LEU A 217 6.25 17.77 -18.63
C LEU A 217 6.98 18.14 -17.33
N ASP A 218 8.20 17.62 -17.14
CA ASP A 218 9.05 17.99 -16.00
C ASP A 218 9.40 19.50 -16.01
N ALA A 219 9.61 20.09 -17.18
CA ALA A 219 9.90 21.52 -17.33
C ALA A 219 8.68 22.39 -17.02
N VAL A 220 7.49 22.01 -17.48
CA VAL A 220 6.22 22.68 -17.12
C VAL A 220 6.04 22.65 -15.61
N GLN A 221 6.16 21.49 -15.00
CA GLN A 221 6.01 21.31 -13.56
C GLN A 221 7.01 22.14 -12.74
N ARG A 222 8.22 22.38 -13.24
CA ARG A 222 9.21 23.25 -12.57
C ARG A 222 8.87 24.73 -12.67
N ARG A 223 8.19 25.17 -13.74
CA ARG A 223 7.76 26.57 -13.90
C ARG A 223 6.56 26.91 -13.03
N ASP A 224 5.69 25.94 -12.79
CA ASP A 224 4.44 26.13 -12.03
C ASP A 224 4.63 25.98 -10.50
N ARG A 225 5.85 25.70 -10.04
CA ARG A 225 6.26 25.70 -8.62
C ARG A 225 6.67 27.10 -8.17
#